data_AF-X1LJ47-F1
#
_entry.id   AF-X1LJ47-F1
#
_cell.length_a   1.000
_cell.length_b   1.000
_cell.length_c   1.000
_cell.angle_alpha   90.00
_cell.angle_beta   90.00
_cell.angle_gamma   90.00
#
_symmetry.space_group_name_H-M   'P 1'
#
loop_
_entity.id
_entity.type
_entity.pdbx_description
1 polymer ?
#
loop_
_entity_poly.entity_id
_entity_poly.type
_entity_poly.pdbx_seq_one_letter_code
_entity_poly.pdbx_strand_id
1 'polypeptide(L)' 'MQNITSMQFARAANISRSRVWELIRSKKIKGRKYDGVYQIAIGELQKYKEAQAIHMKQRQEEEEDINLF' A
#
# COMPACT_ATOMS: atom_id res chain seq x y z
N MET A 1 -7.20 -13.13 -13.18
CA MET A 1 -6.65 -12.08 -12.30
C MET A 1 -6.39 -12.71 -10.94
N GLN A 2 -5.15 -12.69 -10.43
CA GLN A 2 -4.83 -13.24 -9.11
C GLN A 2 -5.23 -12.23 -8.03
N ASN A 3 -5.97 -12.70 -7.02
CA ASN A 3 -6.35 -11.92 -5.84
C ASN A 3 -5.56 -12.42 -4.63
N ILE A 4 -5.21 -11.50 -3.74
CA ILE A 4 -4.57 -11.78 -2.46
C ILE A 4 -5.47 -11.31 -1.32
N THR A 5 -5.37 -11.96 -0.17
CA THR A 5 -6.12 -11.57 1.02
C THR A 5 -5.59 -10.26 1.60
N SER A 6 -6.41 -9.54 2.38
CA SER A 6 -5.97 -8.35 3.12
C SER A 6 -4.77 -8.61 4.03
N MET A 7 -4.61 -9.84 4.53
CA MET A 7 -3.47 -10.23 5.34
C MET A 7 -2.19 -10.37 4.51
N GLN A 8 -2.29 -11.01 3.34
CA GLN A 8 -1.16 -11.11 2.40
C GLN A 8 -0.75 -9.74 1.86
N PHE A 9 -1.71 -8.88 1.54
CA PHE A 9 -1.45 -7.49 1.14
C PHE A 9 -0.70 -6.75 2.25
N ALA A 10 -1.20 -6.81 3.50
CA ALA A 10 -0.58 -6.16 4.65
C ALA A 10 0.89 -6.56 4.82
N ARG A 11 1.18 -7.87 4.77
CA ARG A 11 2.55 -8.40 4.85
C ARG A 11 3.42 -7.94 3.70
N ALA A 12 2.91 -8.01 2.47
CA ALA A 12 3.69 -7.65 1.29
C ALA A 12 3.98 -6.15 1.18
N ALA A 13 3.08 -5.30 1.69
CA ALA A 13 3.21 -3.85 1.73
C ALA A 13 3.85 -3.33 3.04
N ASN A 14 4.21 -4.22 3.97
CA ASN A 14 4.74 -3.89 5.30
C ASN A 14 3.88 -2.85 6.06
N ILE A 15 2.56 -3.05 6.07
CA ILE A 15 1.60 -2.20 6.78
C ILE A 15 0.65 -3.03 7.65
N SER A 16 -0.03 -2.39 8.59
CA SER A 16 -1.02 -3.06 9.43
C SER A 16 -2.27 -3.46 8.64
N ARG A 17 -2.95 -4.53 9.05
CA ARG A 17 -4.24 -4.94 8.47
C ARG A 17 -5.29 -3.83 8.55
N SER A 18 -5.31 -3.08 9.65
CA SER A 18 -6.17 -1.90 9.82
C SER A 18 -5.90 -0.85 8.75
N ARG A 19 -4.63 -0.60 8.43
CA ARG A 19 -4.25 0.33 7.35
C ARG A 19 -4.77 -0.14 6.00
N VAL A 20 -4.70 -1.44 5.70
CA VAL A 20 -5.28 -2.01 4.47
C VAL A 20 -6.79 -1.72 4.39
N TRP A 21 -7.50 -1.83 5.52
CA TRP A 21 -8.93 -1.53 5.56
C TRP A 21 -9.23 -0.05 5.31
N GLU A 22 -8.42 0.86 5.85
CA GLU A 22 -8.55 2.29 5.54
C GLU A 22 -8.30 2.57 4.06
N LEU A 23 -7.32 1.92 3.44
CA LEU A 23 -7.03 2.09 2.01
C LEU A 23 -8.22 1.64 1.14
N ILE A 24 -8.87 0.53 1.51
CA ILE A 24 -10.10 0.05 0.85
C ILE A 24 -11.25 1.04 1.08
N ARG A 25 -11.46 1.47 2.34
CA ARG A 25 -12.53 2.39 2.73
C ARG A 25 -12.42 3.74 2.01
N SER A 26 -11.20 4.25 1.88
CA SER A 26 -10.87 5.50 1.19
C SER A 26 -10.78 5.35 -0.33
N LYS A 27 -11.15 4.18 -0.89
CA LYS A 27 -11.11 3.87 -2.33
C LYS A 27 -9.74 4.04 -2.99
N LYS A 28 -8.65 4.02 -2.20
CA LYS A 28 -7.28 4.07 -2.72
C LYS A 28 -6.85 2.76 -3.35
N ILE A 29 -7.40 1.64 -2.87
CA ILE A 29 -7.24 0.32 -3.48
C ILE A 29 -8.59 -0.37 -3.64
N LYS A 30 -8.73 -1.18 -4.68
CA LYS A 30 -9.93 -1.99 -4.92
C LYS A 30 -9.85 -3.33 -4.17
N GLY A 31 -10.78 -3.56 -3.26
CA GLY A 31 -10.96 -4.84 -2.57
C GLY A 31 -12.42 -5.28 -2.57
N ARG A 32 -12.67 -6.59 -2.65
CA ARG A 32 -14.01 -7.20 -2.50
C ARG A 32 -14.03 -8.05 -1.23
N LYS A 33 -15.09 -7.92 -0.44
CA LYS A 33 -15.29 -8.78 0.73
C LYS A 33 -15.84 -10.13 0.28
N TYR A 34 -15.15 -11.20 0.64
CA TYR A 34 -15.55 -12.58 0.39
C TYR A 34 -15.32 -13.37 1.68
N ASP A 35 -16.39 -13.98 2.21
CA ASP A 35 -16.35 -14.79 3.43
C ASP A 35 -15.66 -14.09 4.62
N GLY A 36 -16.01 -12.81 4.87
CA GLY A 36 -15.42 -12.03 5.97
C GLY A 36 -14.00 -11.50 5.72
N VAL A 37 -13.35 -11.89 4.61
CA VAL A 37 -11.99 -11.46 4.25
C VAL A 37 -12.02 -10.56 3.01
N TYR A 38 -11.23 -9.49 3.00
CA TYR A 38 -11.06 -8.69 1.79
C TYR A 38 -10.08 -9.37 0.84
N GLN A 39 -10.52 -9.63 -0.38
CA GLN A 39 -9.68 -10.02 -1.50
C GLN A 39 -9.35 -8.79 -2.34
N ILE A 40 -8.07 -8.59 -2.61
CA ILE A 40 -7.50 -7.42 -3.27
C ILE A 40 -6.77 -7.92 -4.51
N ALA A 41 -6.95 -7.24 -5.64
CA ALA A 41 -6.23 -7.61 -6.86
C ALA A 41 -4.73 -7.38 -6.67
N ILE A 42 -3.90 -8.31 -7.13
CA ILE A 42 -2.44 -8.20 -6.97
C ILE A 42 -1.85 -6.94 -7.63
N GLY A 43 -2.48 -6.44 -8.71
CA GLY A 43 -2.06 -5.19 -9.35
C GLY A 43 -2.21 -3.95 -8.46
N GLU A 44 -3.11 -3.97 -7.47
CA GLU A 44 -3.27 -2.86 -6.51
C GLU A 44 -2.11 -2.83 -5.51
N LEU A 45 -1.53 -4.00 -5.19
CA LEU A 45 -0.32 -4.08 -4.37
C LEU A 45 0.87 -3.45 -5.08
N GLN A 46 1.00 -3.71 -6.38
CA GLN A 46 2.10 -3.16 -7.19
C GLN A 46 2.04 -1.63 -7.25
N LYS A 47 0.87 -1.06 -7.59
CA LYS A 47 0.64 0.39 -7.55
C LYS A 47 0.94 0.99 -6.18
N TYR A 48 0.56 0.30 -5.11
CA TYR A 48 0.82 0.78 -3.75
C TYR A 48 2.33 0.86 -3.45
N LYS A 49 3.09 -0.16 -3.83
CA LYS A 49 4.55 -0.19 -3.66
C LYS A 49 5.26 0.88 -4.49
N GLU A 50 4.82 1.09 -5.73
CA GLU A 50 5.36 2.13 -6.60
C GLU A 50 5.13 3.53 -5.99
N ALA A 51 3.92 3.80 -5.50
CA ALA A 51 3.64 5.06 -4.80
C ALA A 51 4.48 5.21 -3.53
N GLN A 52 4.66 4.15 -2.74
CA GLN A 52 5.50 4.16 -1.54
C GLN A 52 6.97 4.45 -1.86
N ALA A 53 7.50 3.88 -2.95
CA ALA A 53 8.88 4.09 -3.39
C ALA A 53 9.12 5.53 -3.83
N ILE A 54 8.16 6.17 -4.51
CA ILE A 54 8.25 7.59 -4.89
C ILE A 54 8.33 8.48 -3.64
N HIS A 55 7.48 8.24 -2.64
CA HIS A 55 7.52 8.99 -1.39
C HIS A 55 8.81 8.79 -0.59
N MET A 56 9.41 7.60 -0.62
CA MET A 56 10.72 7.36 0.02
C MET A 56 11.85 8.13 -0.67
N LYS A 57 11.84 8.21 -2.01
CA LYS A 57 12.85 8.97 -2.77
C LYS A 57 12.76 10.47 -2.53
N GLN A 58 11.55 11.04 -2.59
CA GLN A 58 11.33 12.46 -2.30
C GLN A 58 11.82 12.84 -0.91
N ARG A 59 11.56 11.99 0.09
CA ARG A 59 12.00 12.22 1.46
C ARG A 59 13.53 12.21 1.62
N GLN A 60 14.23 11.39 0.83
CA GLN A 60 15.70 11.40 0.81
C GLN A 60 16.26 12.68 0.17
N GLU A 61 15.66 13.12 -0.94
CA GLU A 61 16.06 14.37 -1.62
C GLU A 61 15.81 15.61 -0.72
N GLU A 62 14.70 15.65 0.03
CA GLU A 62 14.41 16.72 0.99
C GLU A 62 15.37 16.72 2.21
N GLU A 63 15.79 15.55 2.71
CA GLU A 63 16.76 15.46 3.83
C GLU A 63 18.21 15.80 3.41
N GLU A 64 18.60 15.56 2.16
CA GLU A 64 19.91 15.99 1.63
C GLU A 64 19.97 17.51 1.44
N ASP A 65 18.89 18.15 0.96
CA ASP A 65 18.86 19.60 0.76
C ASP A 65 18.92 20.37 2.09
N ILE A 66 18.26 19.88 3.14
CA ILE A 66 18.28 20.50 4.48
C ILE A 66 19.67 20.40 5.14
N ASN A 67 20.44 19.33 4.92
CA ASN A 67 21.78 19.16 5.51
C ASN A 67 22.88 19.93 4.76
N LEU A 68 22.56 20.59 3.64
CA LEU A 68 23.52 21.37 2.85
C LEU A 68 23.52 22.88 3.16
N PHE A 69 22.67 23.37 4.07
CA PHE A 69 22.59 24.76 4.55
C PHE A 69 23.02 24.90 6.01
#